data_AF-A0A965EDK5-F1
#
_entry.id   AF-A0A965EDK5-F1
#
_cell.length_a   1.000
_cell.length_b   1.000
_cell.length_c   1.000
_cell.angle_alpha   90.00
_cell.angle_beta   90.00
_cell.angle_gamma   90.00
#
_symmetry.space_group_name_H-M   'P 1'
#
loop_
_entity.id
_entity.type
_entity.pdbx_description
1 polymer ?
#
loop_
_entity_poly.entity_id
_entity_poly.type
_entity_poly.pdbx_seq_one_letter_code
_entity_poly.pdbx_strand_id
1 'polypeptide(L)'
;MLKSNPKFSWEDPFLLSRQLSEDEVMIMDAARSYCQEQLQPRVLEMFRKESSDPAIFREMGEMGFLGPYLPADYGCAGVNYVSYGLIAREIERIDSGFRSMMSVQSSLVMLPIYEFGTEEQRQKYLPKLA
;
A
#
# COMPACT_ATOMS: atom_id res chain seq x y z
N MET A 1 22.20 25.59 32.70
CA MET A 1 21.76 24.51 31.81
C MET A 1 21.64 25.08 30.39
N LEU A 2 22.47 24.62 29.45
CA LEU A 2 22.33 25.00 28.04
C LEU A 2 21.08 24.33 27.48
N LYS A 3 20.10 25.11 27.00
CA LYS A 3 18.95 24.58 26.26
C LYS A 3 19.45 24.06 24.92
N SER A 4 19.26 22.78 24.61
CA SER A 4 19.55 22.27 23.28
C SER A 4 18.54 22.87 22.28
N ASN A 5 19.02 23.35 21.14
CA ASN A 5 18.13 23.79 20.07
C ASN A 5 17.25 22.61 19.58
N PRO A 6 15.97 22.86 19.24
CA PRO A 6 15.13 21.82 18.67
C PRO A 6 15.75 21.31 17.36
N LYS A 7 15.86 19.98 17.23
CA LYS A 7 16.36 19.35 16.00
C LYS A 7 15.31 19.49 14.90
N PHE A 8 15.65 20.14 13.80
CA PHE A 8 14.82 20.23 12.61
C PHE A 8 15.17 19.10 11.64
N SER A 9 14.16 18.41 11.12
CA SER A 9 14.30 17.43 10.04
C SER A 9 13.78 18.04 8.74
N TRP A 10 14.64 18.20 7.74
CA TRP A 10 14.22 18.81 6.47
C TRP A 10 13.37 17.86 5.61
N GLU A 11 13.55 16.54 5.76
CA GLU A 11 12.77 15.50 5.08
C GLU A 11 11.39 15.30 5.71
N ASP A 12 11.22 15.73 6.96
CA ASP A 12 9.96 15.64 7.71
C ASP A 12 9.76 16.88 8.61
N PRO A 13 9.53 18.08 8.03
CA PRO A 13 9.50 19.35 8.79
C PRO A 13 8.45 19.41 9.91
N PHE A 14 7.33 18.72 9.71
CA PHE A 14 6.23 18.67 10.68
C PHE A 14 6.16 17.35 11.44
N LEU A 15 7.18 16.51 11.31
CA LEU A 15 7.33 15.28 12.07
C LEU A 15 6.13 14.34 11.87
N LEU A 16 5.69 14.13 10.63
CA LEU A 16 4.67 13.15 10.26
C LEU A 16 4.97 11.80 10.90
N SER A 17 6.24 11.39 10.91
CA SER A 17 6.70 10.16 11.58
C SER A 17 6.30 10.05 13.06
N ARG A 18 6.11 11.18 13.76
CA ARG A 18 5.64 11.22 15.17
C ARG A 18 4.13 11.34 15.31
N GLN A 19 3.41 11.53 14.21
CA GLN A 19 1.96 11.59 14.17
C GLN A 19 1.34 10.23 13.81
N LEU A 20 2.15 9.29 13.31
CA LEU A 20 1.74 7.95 12.96
C LEU A 20 1.76 7.02 14.17
N SER A 21 0.87 6.03 14.19
CA SER A 21 0.95 4.91 15.13
C SER A 21 2.13 3.99 14.83
N GLU A 22 2.51 3.14 15.77
CA GLU A 22 3.56 2.13 15.55
C GLU A 22 3.20 1.19 14.40
N ASP A 23 1.93 0.76 14.31
CA ASP A 23 1.44 -0.09 13.22
C ASP A 23 1.52 0.62 11.86
N GLU A 24 1.14 1.90 11.78
CA GLU A 24 1.23 2.70 10.56
C GLU A 24 2.68 2.85 10.08
N VAL A 25 3.62 3.05 11.01
CA VAL A 25 5.05 3.10 10.71
C VAL A 25 5.54 1.75 10.19
N MET A 26 5.18 0.65 10.86
CA MET A 26 5.55 -0.71 10.43
C MET A 26 5.03 -1.02 9.01
N ILE A 27 3.79 -0.67 8.72
CA ILE A 27 3.18 -0.85 7.39
C ILE A 27 3.90 -0.02 6.33
N MET A 28 4.19 1.25 6.64
CA MET A 28 4.95 2.12 5.74
C MET A 28 6.33 1.54 5.43
N ASP A 29 7.05 1.05 6.44
CA ASP A 29 8.40 0.49 6.27
C ASP A 29 8.38 -0.85 5.53
N ALA A 30 7.35 -1.68 5.74
CA ALA A 30 7.13 -2.90 4.95
C ALA A 30 6.88 -2.57 3.48
N ALA A 31 6.01 -1.60 3.20
CA ALA A 31 5.74 -1.13 1.83
C ALA A 31 7.01 -0.56 1.18
N ARG A 32 7.78 0.25 1.91
CA ARG A 32 9.06 0.78 1.42
C ARG A 32 10.04 -0.33 1.07
N SER A 33 10.18 -1.34 1.93
CA SER A 33 11.10 -2.45 1.71
C SER A 33 10.73 -3.24 0.46
N TYR A 34 9.45 -3.62 0.32
CA TYR A 34 8.93 -4.25 -0.90
C TYR A 34 9.21 -3.41 -2.16
N CYS A 35 8.96 -2.10 -2.08
CA CYS A 35 9.17 -1.19 -3.21
C CYS A 35 10.63 -1.13 -3.64
N GLN A 36 11.57 -1.05 -2.69
CA GLN A 36 13.01 -0.99 -3.01
C GLN A 36 13.56 -2.33 -3.51
N GLU A 37 13.09 -3.45 -2.97
CA GLU A 37 13.61 -4.77 -3.30
C GLU A 37 12.98 -5.36 -4.57
N GLN A 38 11.68 -5.11 -4.79
CA GLN A 38 10.92 -5.76 -5.85
C GLN A 38 10.55 -4.83 -7.00
N LEU A 39 10.07 -3.61 -6.73
CA LEU A 39 9.58 -2.70 -7.78
C LEU A 39 10.70 -1.88 -8.42
N GLN A 40 11.59 -1.31 -7.62
CA GLN A 40 12.68 -0.44 -8.06
C GLN A 40 13.60 -1.10 -9.13
N PRO A 41 13.97 -2.39 -9.04
CA PRO A 41 14.78 -3.01 -10.08
C PRO A 41 14.05 -3.22 -11.42
N ARG A 42 12.72 -3.25 -11.41
CA ARG A 42 11.89 -3.59 -12.58
C ARG A 42 11.45 -2.36 -13.38
N VAL A 43 11.23 -1.23 -12.69
CA VAL A 43 10.56 -0.04 -13.24
C VAL A 43 11.15 0.48 -14.55
N LEU A 44 12.49 0.57 -14.67
CA LEU A 44 13.13 1.18 -15.83
C LEU A 44 12.85 0.42 -17.13
N GLU A 45 12.98 -0.90 -17.09
CA GLU A 45 12.77 -1.74 -18.26
C GLU A 45 11.28 -1.89 -18.57
N MET A 46 10.43 -2.03 -17.54
CA MET A 46 8.97 -2.11 -17.70
C MET A 46 8.40 -0.84 -18.34
N PHE A 47 8.80 0.33 -17.85
CA PHE A 47 8.39 1.60 -18.43
C PHE A 47 8.86 1.75 -19.88
N ARG A 48 10.14 1.45 -20.15
CA ARG A 48 10.72 1.57 -21.50
C ARG A 48 10.07 0.64 -22.52
N LYS A 49 9.65 -0.55 -22.10
CA LYS A 49 9.06 -1.58 -22.97
C LYS A 49 7.53 -1.59 -22.93
N GLU A 50 6.91 -0.65 -22.21
CA GLU A 50 5.46 -0.60 -22.00
C GLU A 50 4.89 -1.94 -21.52
N SER A 51 5.60 -2.61 -20.61
CA SER A 51 5.22 -3.93 -20.10
C SER A 51 4.87 -3.90 -18.62
N SER A 52 4.03 -4.85 -18.21
CA SER A 52 3.66 -5.10 -16.81
C SER A 52 3.86 -6.57 -16.46
N ASP A 53 4.21 -6.84 -15.19
CA ASP A 53 4.36 -8.21 -14.68
C ASP A 53 3.17 -8.56 -13.77
N PRO A 54 2.32 -9.53 -14.15
CA PRO A 54 1.21 -9.99 -13.32
C PRO A 54 1.63 -10.53 -11.95
N ALA A 55 2.89 -10.94 -11.75
CA ALA A 55 3.40 -11.38 -10.46
C ALA A 55 3.30 -10.28 -9.39
N ILE A 56 3.37 -9.00 -9.78
CA ILE A 56 3.29 -7.85 -8.85
C ILE A 56 1.97 -7.85 -8.07
N PHE A 57 0.84 -8.25 -8.68
CA PHE A 57 -0.42 -8.38 -7.95
C PHE A 57 -0.34 -9.45 -6.86
N ARG A 58 0.29 -10.59 -7.14
CA ARG A 58 0.43 -11.68 -6.15
C ARG A 58 1.33 -11.26 -5.01
N GLU A 59 2.46 -10.64 -5.32
CA GLU A 59 3.38 -10.11 -4.31
C GLU A 59 2.70 -9.05 -3.42
N MET A 60 1.96 -8.11 -4.01
CA MET A 60 1.21 -7.12 -3.23
C MET A 60 0.13 -7.76 -2.35
N GLY A 61 -0.54 -8.80 -2.82
CA GLY A 61 -1.54 -9.55 -2.04
C GLY A 61 -0.90 -10.32 -0.87
N GLU A 62 0.23 -11.00 -1.11
CA GLU A 62 0.99 -11.69 -0.05
C GLU A 62 1.46 -10.74 1.06
N MET A 63 1.74 -9.48 0.72
CA MET A 63 2.10 -8.42 1.66
C MET A 63 0.87 -7.76 2.34
N GLY A 64 -0.35 -8.08 1.90
CA GLY A 64 -1.58 -7.47 2.40
C GLY A 64 -1.83 -6.04 1.91
N PHE A 65 -1.26 -5.64 0.78
CA PHE A 65 -1.38 -4.28 0.22
C PHE A 65 -2.59 -4.09 -0.70
N LEU A 66 -3.33 -5.15 -1.02
CA LEU A 66 -4.54 -5.11 -1.85
C LEU A 66 -5.80 -5.11 -0.96
N GLY A 67 -6.67 -4.13 -1.16
CA GLY A 67 -7.83 -3.89 -0.29
C GLY A 67 -7.49 -3.81 1.20
N PRO A 68 -6.39 -3.13 1.61
CA PRO A 68 -5.83 -3.29 2.95
C PRO A 68 -6.78 -2.87 4.07
N TYR A 69 -7.75 -2.00 3.78
CA TYR A 69 -8.76 -1.53 4.74
C TYR A 69 -10.02 -2.39 4.84
N LEU A 70 -10.13 -3.44 4.04
CA LEU A 70 -11.25 -4.36 4.12
C LEU A 70 -11.06 -5.38 5.25
N PRO A 71 -12.15 -5.98 5.78
CA PRO A 71 -12.07 -6.88 6.93
C PRO A 71 -11.18 -8.12 6.69
N ALA A 72 -10.51 -8.56 7.76
CA ALA A 72 -9.66 -9.75 7.75
C ALA A 72 -10.40 -11.05 7.42
N ASP A 73 -11.72 -11.11 7.67
CA ASP A 73 -12.58 -12.25 7.31
C ASP A 73 -12.59 -12.55 5.80
N TYR A 74 -12.19 -11.57 4.98
CA TYR A 74 -12.04 -11.72 3.53
C TYR A 74 -10.58 -11.85 3.07
N GLY A 75 -9.64 -12.13 3.97
CA GLY A 75 -8.21 -12.27 3.68
C GLY A 75 -7.44 -10.95 3.55
N CYS A 76 -8.07 -9.82 3.87
CA CYS A 76 -7.45 -8.49 3.80
C CYS A 76 -6.73 -8.10 5.11
N ALA A 77 -5.90 -7.07 5.09
CA ALA A 77 -5.13 -6.66 6.26
C ALA A 77 -5.96 -6.02 7.40
N GLY A 78 -7.14 -5.47 7.11
CA GLY A 78 -8.01 -4.82 8.11
C GLY A 78 -7.44 -3.52 8.71
N VAL A 79 -6.57 -2.81 7.98
CA VAL A 79 -5.89 -1.61 8.46
C VAL A 79 -6.63 -0.31 8.12
N ASN A 80 -6.24 0.82 8.69
CA ASN A 80 -6.95 2.07 8.48
C ASN A 80 -6.60 2.76 7.12
N TYR A 81 -7.35 3.81 6.77
CA TYR A 81 -7.11 4.58 5.55
C TYR A 81 -5.77 5.36 5.55
N VAL A 82 -5.21 5.69 6.71
CA VAL A 82 -3.87 6.30 6.79
C VAL A 82 -2.83 5.30 6.30
N SER A 83 -2.91 4.06 6.76
CA SER A 83 -2.06 2.95 6.33
C SER A 83 -2.17 2.73 4.82
N TYR A 84 -3.40 2.73 4.27
CA TYR A 84 -3.59 2.68 2.80
C TYR A 84 -2.89 3.84 2.08
N GLY A 85 -3.00 5.07 2.59
CA GLY A 85 -2.32 6.22 2.03
C GLY A 85 -0.79 6.12 2.11
N LEU A 86 -0.25 5.55 3.18
CA LEU A 86 1.18 5.32 3.34
C LEU A 86 1.71 4.26 2.38
N ILE A 87 0.99 3.15 2.20
CA ILE A 87 1.30 2.11 1.20
C ILE A 87 1.32 2.76 -0.19
N ALA A 88 0.27 3.53 -0.54
CA ALA A 88 0.19 4.22 -1.83
C ALA A 88 1.37 5.19 -2.03
N ARG A 89 1.74 5.96 -1.00
CA ARG A 89 2.88 6.89 -1.04
C ARG A 89 4.21 6.18 -1.31
N GLU A 90 4.45 5.02 -0.71
CA GLU A 90 5.70 4.30 -0.92
C GLU A 90 5.72 3.57 -2.27
N ILE A 91 4.60 3.04 -2.77
CA ILE A 91 4.51 2.43 -4.10
C ILE A 91 4.69 3.48 -5.21
N GLU A 92 4.00 4.62 -5.10
CA GLU A 92 4.10 5.70 -6.10
C GLU A 92 5.45 6.42 -6.06
N ARG A 93 6.21 6.31 -4.97
CA ARG A 93 7.61 6.75 -4.95
C ARG A 93 8.44 6.04 -6.01
N ILE A 94 8.07 4.81 -6.40
CA ILE A 94 8.70 4.08 -7.50
C ILE A 94 8.07 4.48 -8.83
N ASP A 95 6.75 4.29 -8.98
CA ASP A 95 6.03 4.59 -10.22
C ASP A 95 4.52 4.71 -10.01
N SER A 96 3.90 5.68 -10.67
CA SER A 96 2.45 5.89 -10.63
C SER A 96 1.64 4.76 -11.26
N GLY A 97 2.21 4.00 -12.21
CA GLY A 97 1.59 2.82 -12.81
C GLY A 97 1.37 1.70 -11.81
N PHE A 98 2.35 1.41 -10.96
CA PHE A 98 2.21 0.41 -9.88
C PHE A 98 1.14 0.83 -8.86
N ARG A 99 1.13 2.10 -8.44
CA ARG A 99 0.09 2.61 -7.54
C ARG A 99 -1.28 2.60 -8.22
N SER A 100 -1.36 2.78 -9.54
CA SER A 100 -2.61 2.66 -10.31
C SER A 100 -3.19 1.26 -10.28
N MET A 101 -2.35 0.24 -10.46
CA MET A 101 -2.75 -1.17 -10.33
C MET A 101 -3.35 -1.45 -8.95
N MET A 102 -2.66 -1.02 -7.87
CA MET A 102 -3.15 -1.16 -6.50
C MET A 102 -4.47 -0.41 -6.25
N SER A 103 -4.59 0.83 -6.76
CA SER A 103 -5.79 1.65 -6.60
C SER A 103 -7.01 1.03 -7.29
N VAL A 104 -6.85 0.51 -8.51
CA VAL A 104 -7.94 -0.17 -9.23
C VAL A 104 -8.40 -1.38 -8.43
N GLN A 105 -7.47 -2.26 -8.06
CA GLN A 105 -7.78 -3.49 -7.34
C GLN A 105 -8.49 -3.21 -6.02
N SER A 106 -7.93 -2.31 -5.20
CA SER A 106 -8.44 -2.04 -3.85
C SER A 106 -9.74 -1.24 -3.88
N SER A 107 -9.75 -0.11 -4.58
CA SER A 107 -10.78 0.92 -4.43
C SER A 107 -11.84 0.88 -5.51
N LEU A 108 -11.54 0.32 -6.68
CA LEU A 108 -12.46 0.25 -7.83
C LEU A 108 -13.01 -1.15 -8.09
N VAL A 109 -12.43 -2.19 -7.46
CA VAL A 109 -12.90 -3.58 -7.57
C VAL A 109 -13.30 -4.15 -6.21
N MET A 110 -12.37 -4.27 -5.26
CA MET A 110 -12.65 -4.91 -3.98
C MET A 110 -13.63 -4.10 -3.13
N LEU A 111 -13.44 -2.78 -3.01
CA LEU A 111 -14.34 -1.91 -2.25
C LEU A 111 -15.80 -1.97 -2.73
N PRO A 112 -16.15 -1.82 -4.03
CA PRO A 112 -17.54 -1.93 -4.45
C PRO A 112 -18.13 -3.35 -4.30
N ILE A 113 -17.33 -4.42 -4.43
CA ILE A 113 -17.79 -5.78 -4.12
C ILE A 113 -18.12 -5.89 -2.62
N TYR A 114 -17.30 -5.30 -1.76
CA TYR A 114 -17.54 -5.26 -0.33
C TYR A 114 -18.78 -4.42 0.01
N GLU A 115 -18.85 -3.15 -0.40
CA GLU A 115 -19.94 -2.24 0.00
C GLU A 115 -21.30 -2.63 -0.61
N PHE A 116 -21.31 -3.08 -1.86
CA PHE A 116 -22.55 -3.23 -2.64
C PHE A 116 -22.87 -4.67 -3.03
N GLY A 117 -21.94 -5.61 -2.83
CA GLY A 117 -22.14 -7.01 -3.14
C GLY A 117 -22.89 -7.77 -2.03
N THR A 118 -23.49 -8.90 -2.39
CA THR A 118 -24.06 -9.85 -1.41
C THR A 118 -22.95 -10.57 -0.66
N GLU A 119 -23.27 -11.17 0.49
CA GLU A 119 -22.28 -11.94 1.25
C GLU A 119 -21.70 -13.09 0.42
N GLU A 120 -22.50 -13.75 -0.40
CA GLU A 120 -22.04 -14.79 -1.32
C GLU A 120 -21.03 -14.25 -2.35
N GLN A 121 -21.22 -13.02 -2.84
CA GLN A 121 -20.28 -12.38 -3.76
C GLN A 121 -18.98 -12.02 -3.02
N ARG A 122 -19.06 -11.46 -1.81
CA ARG A 122 -17.90 -11.12 -1.00
C ARG A 122 -17.03 -12.34 -0.72
N GLN A 123 -17.61 -13.41 -0.20
CA GLN A 123 -16.92 -14.66 0.12
C GLN A 123 -16.33 -15.34 -1.13
N LYS A 124 -17.00 -15.21 -2.28
CA LYS A 124 -16.53 -15.81 -3.54
C LYS A 124 -15.31 -15.09 -4.13
N TYR A 125 -15.28 -13.75 -4.04
CA TYR A 125 -14.34 -12.91 -4.79
C TYR A 125 -13.25 -12.28 -3.93
N LEU A 126 -13.59 -11.68 -2.78
CA LEU A 126 -12.63 -10.89 -2.01
C LEU A 126 -11.40 -11.71 -1.56
N PRO A 127 -11.52 -12.96 -1.06
CA PRO A 127 -10.36 -13.75 -0.68
C PRO A 127 -9.41 -14.13 -1.83
N LYS A 128 -9.84 -13.99 -3.09
CA LYS A 128 -9.01 -14.23 -4.28
C LYS A 128 -8.42 -12.95 -4.87
N LEU A 129 -8.99 -11.81 -4.49
CA LEU A 129 -8.55 -10.48 -4.90
C LEU A 129 -7.57 -9.87 -3.90
N ALA A 130 -7.71 -10.26 -2.63
CA ALA A 130 -6.79 -9.96 -1.54
C ALA A 130 -5.42 -10.60 -1.77
#